data_AF-A0A7S3H1K7-F1
#
_entry.id   AF-A0A7S3H1K7-F1
#
_cell.length_a   1.000
_cell.length_b   1.000
_cell.length_c   1.000
_cell.angle_alpha   90.00
_cell.angle_beta   90.00
_cell.angle_gamma   90.00
#
_symmetry.space_group_name_H-M   'P 1'
#
loop_
_entity.id
_entity.type
_entity.pdbx_description
1 polymer ?
#
loop_
_entity_poly.entity_id
_entity_poly.type
_entity_poly.pdbx_seq_one_letter_code
_entity_poly.pdbx_strand_id
1 'polypeptide(L)'
;FRSKYCCITMPKRELSEVEEDDDSVASEVFSRAKVAYTNKQRVLILSSRGITARYRHLLEDLKKLIPHHKKDNKLDDKGDIHAVNEIADMKSCNQIIYLETRKHQDLYMYLGKTPEGPSVKFHVVNIHTMDELKLTGNCMLGSRPLLNFDANFNNSPQFQLMKSLLSDAFGTPMGHPKSKPFNDRVMSFFVVKNNIWVRNYQIIDKSDTNAI
;
A
#
# COMPACT_ATOMS: atom_id res chain seq x y z
N PHE A 1 2.42 -15.55 37.10
CA PHE A 1 3.36 -14.57 36.54
C PHE A 1 2.57 -13.45 35.86
N ARG A 2 2.55 -12.25 36.48
CA ARG A 2 1.70 -11.12 36.09
C ARG A 2 2.23 -10.44 34.82
N SER A 3 1.48 -10.51 33.73
CA SER A 3 1.71 -9.69 32.54
C SER A 3 1.26 -8.25 32.82
N LYS A 4 2.20 -7.30 32.76
CA LYS A 4 1.90 -5.86 32.75
C LYS A 4 1.49 -5.47 31.32
N TYR A 5 0.20 -5.53 31.02
CA TYR A 5 -0.36 -4.82 29.87
C TYR A 5 -0.53 -3.35 30.26
N CYS A 6 0.20 -2.46 29.59
CA CYS A 6 -0.06 -1.03 29.66
C CYS A 6 -1.36 -0.75 28.90
N CYS A 7 -2.48 -0.67 29.62
CA CYS A 7 -3.73 -0.11 29.10
C CYS A 7 -3.54 1.40 28.93
N ILE A 8 -3.39 1.86 27.68
CA ILE A 8 -3.57 3.28 27.37
C ILE A 8 -5.08 3.53 27.46
N THR A 9 -5.55 3.98 28.61
CA THR A 9 -6.92 4.43 28.83
C THR A 9 -7.15 5.71 28.02
N MET A 10 -8.06 5.66 27.05
CA MET A 10 -8.60 6.89 26.46
C MET A 10 -9.39 7.66 27.52
N PRO A 11 -9.32 9.00 27.55
CA PRO A 11 -10.11 9.79 28.49
C PRO A 11 -11.60 9.58 28.20
N LYS A 12 -12.36 9.18 29.22
CA LYS A 12 -13.83 9.17 29.19
C LYS A 12 -14.31 10.60 28.97
N ARG A 13 -14.96 10.87 27.84
CA ARG A 13 -15.83 12.05 27.72
C ARG A 13 -17.10 11.75 28.51
N GLU A 14 -17.44 12.64 29.43
CA GLU A 14 -18.74 12.64 30.12
C GLU A 14 -19.85 12.84 29.10
N LEU A 15 -20.83 11.93 29.10
CA LEU A 15 -22.07 12.02 28.35
C LEU A 15 -23.06 12.83 29.19
N SER A 16 -23.34 14.06 28.77
CA SER A 16 -24.56 14.76 29.18
C SER A 16 -25.70 14.26 28.29
N GLU A 17 -26.75 13.74 28.91
CA GLU A 17 -28.00 13.33 28.27
C GLU A 17 -28.63 14.53 27.54
N VAL A 18 -28.86 14.40 26.23
CA VAL A 18 -29.70 15.30 25.45
C VAL A 18 -30.64 14.41 24.64
N GLU A 19 -31.93 14.60 24.90
CA GLU A 19 -33.05 13.88 24.32
C GLU A 19 -33.11 14.03 22.80
N GLU A 20 -33.67 12.99 22.16
CA GLU A 20 -33.86 12.86 20.71
C GLU A 20 -34.78 13.97 20.18
N ASP A 21 -34.30 14.71 19.18
CA ASP A 21 -35.04 14.98 17.93
C ASP A 21 -34.18 15.83 16.97
N ASP A 22 -34.22 15.47 15.69
CA ASP A 22 -33.74 16.17 14.49
C ASP A 22 -32.41 15.70 13.83
N ASP A 23 -32.57 14.90 12.77
CA ASP A 23 -31.58 14.26 11.90
C ASP A 23 -30.71 15.23 11.05
N SER A 24 -30.82 16.54 11.29
CA SER A 24 -30.16 17.58 10.48
C SER A 24 -28.81 18.03 11.05
N VAL A 25 -28.55 17.80 12.35
CA VAL A 25 -27.43 18.40 13.10
C VAL A 25 -26.13 17.57 13.07
N ALA A 26 -26.21 16.28 12.68
CA ALA A 26 -25.03 15.42 12.57
C ALA A 26 -24.07 15.82 11.44
N SER A 27 -24.54 16.63 10.49
CA SER A 27 -23.77 17.04 9.32
C SER A 27 -22.82 18.22 9.57
N GLU A 28 -23.00 19.01 10.64
CA GLU A 28 -22.23 20.23 10.88
C GLU A 28 -21.02 20.08 11.82
N VAL A 29 -20.91 18.96 12.57
CA VAL A 29 -19.83 18.79 13.57
C VAL A 29 -18.50 18.32 12.96
N PHE A 30 -18.48 17.84 11.71
CA PHE A 30 -17.23 17.54 10.99
C PHE A 30 -16.82 18.70 10.06
N SER A 31 -16.66 19.89 10.61
CA SER A 31 -15.80 20.91 9.97
C SER A 31 -14.38 20.32 9.92
N ARG A 32 -14.07 19.62 8.82
CA ARG A 32 -12.80 18.92 8.59
C ARG A 32 -11.67 19.93 8.71
N ALA A 33 -11.05 20.02 9.88
CA ALA A 33 -9.69 20.54 10.00
C ALA A 33 -8.88 19.86 8.88
N LYS A 34 -8.32 20.65 7.96
CA LYS A 34 -7.53 20.09 6.85
C LYS A 34 -6.42 19.26 7.46
N VAL A 35 -6.56 17.94 7.38
CA VAL A 35 -5.57 17.00 7.89
C VAL A 35 -4.27 17.32 7.16
N ALA A 36 -3.27 17.77 7.91
CA ALA A 36 -1.97 18.12 7.35
C ALA A 36 -1.41 16.91 6.61
N TYR A 37 -0.89 17.13 5.40
CA TYR A 37 -0.25 16.07 4.64
C TYR A 37 1.08 15.70 5.30
N THR A 38 1.03 14.69 6.17
CA THR A 38 2.18 14.12 6.88
C THR A 38 2.77 12.94 6.10
N ASN A 39 4.07 12.71 6.30
CA ASN A 39 4.82 11.63 5.62
C ASN A 39 4.62 11.62 4.10
N LYS A 40 5.06 12.70 3.42
CA LYS A 40 4.82 12.90 1.99
C LYS A 40 5.55 11.86 1.13
N GLN A 41 4.91 10.74 0.87
CA GLN A 41 5.44 9.69 0.00
C GLN A 41 4.95 9.88 -1.44
N ARG A 42 5.86 9.70 -2.42
CA ARG A 42 5.56 9.65 -3.85
C ARG A 42 6.32 8.49 -4.46
N VAL A 43 5.56 7.55 -5.01
CA VAL A 43 6.11 6.30 -5.55
C VAL A 43 6.08 6.35 -7.07
N LEU A 44 7.24 6.30 -7.72
CA LEU A 44 7.31 6.11 -9.16
C LEU A 44 6.99 4.65 -9.49
N ILE A 45 6.01 4.42 -10.35
CA ILE A 45 5.69 3.09 -10.87
C ILE A 45 6.00 3.06 -12.36
N LEU A 46 7.01 2.28 -12.75
CA LEU A 46 7.37 2.06 -14.15
C LEU A 46 7.62 0.57 -14.45
N SER A 47 7.65 0.24 -15.74
CA SER A 47 7.95 -1.10 -16.23
C SER A 47 8.93 -1.06 -17.39
N SER A 48 9.70 -2.13 -17.58
CA SER A 48 10.51 -2.33 -18.77
C SER A 48 9.64 -2.56 -20.01
N ARG A 49 10.19 -2.35 -21.20
CA ARG A 49 9.59 -2.88 -22.43
C ARG A 49 9.53 -4.41 -22.39
N GLY A 50 8.54 -4.96 -23.08
CA GLY A 50 8.30 -6.41 -23.13
C GLY A 50 7.43 -6.98 -22.01
N ILE A 51 6.76 -6.14 -21.22
CA ILE A 51 5.84 -6.60 -20.19
C ILE A 51 4.63 -7.37 -20.77
N THR A 52 4.47 -8.62 -20.33
CA THR A 52 3.39 -9.53 -20.71
C THR A 52 2.03 -8.99 -20.23
N ALA A 53 0.92 -9.45 -20.84
CA ALA A 53 -0.43 -9.00 -20.48
C ALA A 53 -0.72 -9.13 -18.98
N ARG A 54 -0.44 -10.29 -18.38
CA ARG A 54 -0.61 -10.55 -16.94
C ARG A 54 0.11 -9.52 -16.07
N TYR A 55 1.36 -9.20 -16.39
CA TYR A 55 2.16 -8.24 -15.61
C TYR A 55 1.69 -6.80 -15.80
N ARG A 56 1.08 -6.49 -16.96
CA ARG A 56 0.44 -5.19 -17.18
C ARG A 56 -0.78 -5.02 -16.29
N HIS A 57 -1.60 -6.05 -16.15
CA HIS A 57 -2.72 -6.04 -15.20
C HIS A 57 -2.21 -5.85 -13.77
N LEU A 58 -1.14 -6.56 -13.37
CA LEU A 58 -0.49 -6.33 -12.07
C LEU A 58 0.00 -4.88 -11.89
N LEU A 59 0.60 -4.27 -12.91
CA LEU A 59 1.04 -2.87 -12.86
C LEU A 59 -0.14 -1.90 -12.67
N GLU A 60 -1.25 -2.12 -13.36
CA GLU A 60 -2.48 -1.32 -13.18
C GLU A 60 -3.11 -1.56 -11.81
N ASP A 61 -3.06 -2.78 -11.30
CA ASP A 61 -3.52 -3.12 -9.96
C ASP A 61 -2.70 -2.40 -8.89
N LEU A 62 -1.38 -2.36 -9.02
CA LEU A 62 -0.50 -1.58 -8.13
C LEU A 62 -0.83 -0.09 -8.16
N LYS A 63 -1.13 0.49 -9.32
CA LYS A 63 -1.53 1.90 -9.45
C LYS A 63 -2.85 2.19 -8.72
N LYS A 64 -3.81 1.27 -8.78
CA LYS A 64 -5.08 1.38 -8.06
C LYS A 64 -4.89 1.29 -6.53
N LEU A 65 -3.98 0.42 -6.09
CA LEU A 65 -3.69 0.19 -4.67
C LEU A 65 -2.83 1.31 -4.05
N ILE A 66 -2.05 2.05 -4.83
CA ILE A 66 -1.11 3.07 -4.33
C ILE A 66 -1.58 4.45 -4.84
N PRO A 67 -2.39 5.22 -4.09
CA PRO A 67 -2.96 6.48 -4.59
C PRO A 67 -1.91 7.59 -4.80
N HIS A 68 -0.78 7.52 -4.10
CA HIS A 68 0.36 8.43 -4.22
C HIS A 68 1.37 8.00 -5.30
N HIS A 69 0.96 7.14 -6.24
CA HIS A 69 1.79 6.76 -7.36
C HIS A 69 1.96 7.88 -8.40
N LYS A 70 3.09 7.85 -9.09
CA LYS A 70 3.34 8.57 -10.34
C LYS A 70 3.61 7.55 -11.44
N LYS A 71 2.88 7.66 -12.54
CA LYS A 71 3.07 6.80 -13.72
C LYS A 71 4.12 7.41 -14.65
N ASP A 72 4.90 6.55 -15.30
CA ASP A 72 5.77 6.91 -16.42
C ASP A 72 5.54 6.01 -17.64
N ASN A 73 6.12 6.41 -18.76
CA ASN A 73 6.31 5.58 -19.93
C ASN A 73 7.24 4.40 -19.61
N LYS A 74 7.18 3.37 -20.45
CA LYS A 74 8.01 2.18 -20.28
C LYS A 74 9.46 2.51 -20.59
N LEU A 75 10.37 2.02 -19.75
CA LEU A 75 11.81 2.15 -19.99
C LEU A 75 12.23 1.23 -21.13
N ASP A 76 12.95 1.78 -22.12
CA ASP A 76 13.46 1.04 -23.28
C ASP A 76 14.73 0.26 -22.92
N ASP A 77 15.61 0.88 -22.14
CA ASP A 77 16.92 0.33 -21.79
C ASP A 77 16.78 -0.78 -20.75
N LYS A 78 16.95 -2.03 -21.21
CA LYS A 78 16.84 -3.25 -20.39
C LYS A 78 18.04 -3.47 -19.45
N GLY A 79 18.95 -2.52 -19.34
CA GLY A 79 20.21 -2.67 -18.59
C GLY A 79 20.58 -1.48 -17.71
N ASP A 80 20.03 -0.29 -17.97
CA ASP A 80 20.39 0.89 -17.20
C ASP A 80 19.36 1.19 -16.12
N ILE A 81 19.67 0.75 -14.91
CA ILE A 81 18.86 1.04 -13.71
C ILE A 81 19.08 2.49 -13.26
N HIS A 82 20.20 3.13 -13.60
CA HIS A 82 20.50 4.50 -13.19
C HIS A 82 19.55 5.51 -13.85
N ALA A 83 19.16 5.27 -15.10
CA ALA A 83 18.11 6.04 -15.77
C ALA A 83 16.81 6.11 -14.97
N VAL A 84 16.49 5.07 -14.17
CA VAL A 84 15.27 5.06 -13.33
C VAL A 84 15.37 6.08 -12.19
N ASN A 85 16.56 6.30 -11.63
CA ASN A 85 16.79 7.31 -10.60
C ASN A 85 16.61 8.72 -11.17
N GLU A 86 17.17 8.99 -12.36
CA GLU A 86 17.02 10.27 -13.04
C GLU A 86 15.55 10.60 -13.32
N ILE A 87 14.77 9.60 -13.77
CA ILE A 87 13.33 9.74 -13.98
C ILE A 87 12.60 10.04 -12.66
N ALA A 88 13.00 9.38 -11.57
CA ALA A 88 12.40 9.60 -10.27
C ALA A 88 12.71 11.01 -9.74
N ASP A 89 13.91 11.51 -9.96
CA ASP A 89 14.32 12.87 -9.60
C ASP A 89 13.55 13.93 -10.41
N MET A 90 13.43 13.73 -11.73
CA MET A 90 12.61 14.59 -12.61
C MET A 90 11.15 14.66 -12.16
N LYS A 91 10.60 13.56 -11.65
CA LYS A 91 9.22 13.50 -11.13
C LYS A 91 9.10 13.80 -9.63
N SER A 92 10.20 14.13 -8.97
CA SER A 92 10.30 14.35 -7.52
C SER A 92 9.61 13.22 -6.74
N CYS A 93 9.94 11.98 -7.08
CA CYS A 93 9.52 10.78 -6.37
C CYS A 93 10.60 10.37 -5.37
N ASN A 94 10.18 9.85 -4.22
CA ASN A 94 11.07 9.45 -3.14
C ASN A 94 11.34 7.95 -3.16
N GLN A 95 10.43 7.18 -3.77
CA GLN A 95 10.51 5.75 -3.85
C GLN A 95 10.15 5.28 -5.26
N ILE A 96 10.68 4.12 -5.63
CA ILE A 96 10.58 3.56 -6.97
C ILE A 96 10.09 2.12 -6.87
N ILE A 97 9.12 1.77 -7.69
CA ILE A 97 8.72 0.41 -8.03
C ILE A 97 8.96 0.23 -9.53
N TYR A 98 9.98 -0.55 -9.86
CA TYR A 98 10.31 -0.88 -11.25
C TYR A 98 10.08 -2.36 -11.54
N LEU A 99 9.25 -2.63 -12.54
CA LEU A 99 8.99 -3.99 -13.02
C LEU A 99 9.85 -4.30 -14.25
N GLU A 100 10.89 -5.13 -14.07
CA GLU A 100 11.75 -5.63 -15.14
C GLU A 100 11.25 -7.01 -15.60
N THR A 101 10.85 -7.12 -16.86
CA THR A 101 10.51 -8.42 -17.47
C THR A 101 11.69 -8.97 -18.25
N ARG A 102 12.14 -10.18 -17.92
CA ARG A 102 13.17 -10.90 -18.68
C ARG A 102 12.56 -12.04 -19.49
N LYS A 103 13.01 -12.19 -20.74
CA LYS A 103 12.55 -13.23 -21.68
C LYS A 103 11.02 -13.34 -21.81
N HIS A 104 10.26 -12.29 -21.48
CA HIS A 104 8.79 -12.28 -21.41
C HIS A 104 8.18 -13.32 -20.44
N GLN A 105 8.98 -13.90 -19.55
CA GLN A 105 8.60 -15.00 -18.66
C GLN A 105 8.88 -14.72 -17.19
N ASP A 106 10.00 -14.08 -16.88
CA ASP A 106 10.39 -13.80 -15.50
C ASP A 106 10.13 -12.33 -15.17
N LEU A 107 9.54 -12.10 -14.00
CA LEU A 107 9.28 -10.75 -13.49
C LEU A 107 10.16 -10.47 -12.28
N TYR A 108 10.96 -9.42 -12.38
CA TYR A 108 11.70 -8.85 -11.27
C TYR A 108 11.10 -7.51 -10.88
N MET A 109 10.94 -7.27 -9.59
CA MET A 109 10.48 -6.00 -9.04
C MET A 109 11.60 -5.39 -8.23
N TYR A 110 12.05 -4.20 -8.64
CA TYR A 110 12.93 -3.39 -7.83
C TYR A 110 12.09 -2.44 -6.99
N LEU A 111 12.35 -2.44 -5.69
CA LEU A 111 11.78 -1.51 -4.75
C LEU A 111 12.93 -0.79 -4.06
N GLY A 112 12.95 0.53 -4.10
CA GLY A 112 14.01 1.28 -3.43
C GLY A 112 13.69 2.74 -3.23
N LYS A 113 14.43 3.36 -2.31
CA LYS A 113 14.43 4.82 -2.14
C LYS A 113 15.42 5.45 -3.11
N THR A 114 15.07 6.61 -3.65
CA THR A 114 15.92 7.38 -4.56
C THR A 114 16.36 8.68 -3.89
N PRO A 115 17.55 9.21 -4.17
CA PRO A 115 18.59 8.68 -5.08
C PRO A 115 19.62 7.75 -4.40
N GLU A 116 19.74 7.79 -3.08
CA GLU A 116 20.83 7.13 -2.34
C GLU A 116 20.59 5.66 -1.98
N GLY A 117 19.40 5.12 -2.27
CA GLY A 117 18.98 3.80 -1.79
C GLY A 117 18.38 3.87 -0.38
N PRO A 118 18.07 2.74 0.27
CA PRO A 118 18.37 1.35 -0.10
C PRO A 118 17.42 0.79 -1.16
N SER A 119 17.86 -0.26 -1.86
CA SER A 119 17.07 -0.96 -2.88
C SER A 119 17.05 -2.47 -2.64
N VAL A 120 15.96 -3.11 -3.06
CA VAL A 120 15.75 -4.54 -2.98
C VAL A 120 15.19 -5.03 -4.31
N LYS A 121 15.75 -6.13 -4.81
CA LYS A 121 15.27 -6.82 -6.01
C LYS A 121 14.52 -8.07 -5.61
N PHE A 122 13.23 -8.13 -5.94
CA PHE A 122 12.38 -9.28 -5.73
C PHE A 122 12.19 -10.05 -7.03
N HIS A 123 12.22 -11.38 -6.94
CA HIS A 123 11.70 -12.25 -7.99
C HIS A 123 10.22 -12.50 -7.70
N VAL A 124 9.34 -12.03 -8.59
CA VAL A 124 7.89 -12.07 -8.37
C VAL A 124 7.31 -13.31 -9.04
N VAL A 125 6.71 -14.17 -8.22
CA VAL A 125 6.11 -15.44 -8.65
C VAL A 125 4.65 -15.52 -8.19
N ASN A 126 3.88 -16.45 -8.77
CA ASN A 126 2.48 -16.74 -8.40
C ASN A 126 1.59 -15.50 -8.37
N ILE A 127 1.65 -14.72 -9.45
CA ILE A 127 0.88 -13.48 -9.59
C ILE A 127 -0.57 -13.83 -9.89
N HIS A 128 -1.45 -13.34 -9.02
CA HIS A 128 -2.90 -13.36 -9.21
C HIS A 128 -3.42 -11.93 -9.27
N THR A 129 -4.01 -11.53 -10.39
CA THR A 129 -4.47 -10.15 -10.62
C THR A 129 -5.90 -9.96 -10.13
N MET A 130 -6.32 -8.72 -9.86
CA MET A 130 -7.67 -8.41 -9.37
C MET A 130 -8.79 -8.80 -10.35
N ASP A 131 -8.45 -9.02 -11.63
CA ASP A 131 -9.39 -9.46 -12.68
C ASP A 131 -9.69 -10.98 -12.64
N GLU A 132 -9.08 -11.74 -11.72
CA GLU A 132 -9.32 -13.17 -11.59
C GLU A 132 -10.65 -13.47 -10.86
N LEU A 133 -11.44 -14.41 -11.42
CA LEU A 133 -12.77 -14.79 -10.92
C LEU A 133 -12.81 -15.17 -9.43
N LYS A 134 -11.71 -15.69 -8.87
CA LYS A 134 -11.64 -16.15 -7.48
C LYS A 134 -11.49 -15.00 -6.46
N LEU A 135 -11.20 -13.79 -6.90
CA LEU A 135 -10.99 -12.63 -6.05
C LEU A 135 -12.24 -11.73 -6.08
N THR A 136 -13.26 -12.10 -5.31
CA THR A 136 -14.54 -11.37 -5.23
C THR A 136 -14.52 -10.16 -4.31
N GLY A 137 -13.42 -9.95 -3.57
CA GLY A 137 -13.29 -8.83 -2.64
C GLY A 137 -13.14 -7.49 -3.36
N ASN A 138 -13.91 -6.49 -2.93
CA ASN A 138 -13.83 -5.13 -3.45
C ASN A 138 -13.29 -4.17 -2.38
N CYS A 139 -12.70 -3.06 -2.79
CA CYS A 139 -12.31 -2.01 -1.85
C CYS A 139 -12.39 -0.65 -2.52
N MET A 140 -12.71 0.39 -1.74
CA MET A 140 -12.72 1.76 -2.23
C MET A 140 -11.34 2.17 -2.77
N LEU A 141 -11.33 2.66 -4.00
CA LEU A 141 -10.14 3.26 -4.60
C LEU A 141 -9.67 4.46 -3.77
N GLY A 142 -8.37 4.46 -3.44
CA GLY A 142 -7.76 5.47 -2.57
C GLY A 142 -8.01 5.30 -1.08
N SER A 143 -8.68 4.22 -0.65
CA SER A 143 -8.73 3.86 0.78
C SER A 143 -7.33 3.60 1.32
N ARG A 144 -7.13 3.97 2.59
CA ARG A 144 -5.85 3.76 3.27
C ARG A 144 -5.80 2.30 3.75
N PRO A 145 -4.82 1.50 3.31
CA PRO A 145 -4.72 0.12 3.75
C PRO A 145 -4.19 0.05 5.18
N LEU A 146 -4.69 -0.92 5.94
CA LEU A 146 -3.98 -1.41 7.12
C LEU A 146 -2.86 -2.33 6.65
N LEU A 147 -1.62 -2.04 7.04
CA LEU A 147 -0.49 -2.89 6.72
C LEU A 147 -0.25 -3.87 7.86
N ASN A 148 -0.35 -5.15 7.57
CA ASN A 148 -0.11 -6.23 8.52
C ASN A 148 1.18 -6.96 8.14
N PHE A 149 2.16 -6.97 9.05
CA PHE A 149 3.43 -7.65 8.85
C PHE A 149 3.58 -8.77 9.85
N ASP A 150 3.91 -9.96 9.34
CA ASP A 150 4.28 -11.12 10.14
C ASP A 150 5.46 -10.81 11.10
N ALA A 151 5.45 -11.43 12.28
CA ALA A 151 6.49 -11.28 13.30
C ALA A 151 7.88 -11.67 12.76
N ASN A 152 7.93 -12.60 11.81
CA ASN A 152 9.15 -13.05 11.16
C ASN A 152 9.94 -11.92 10.48
N PHE A 153 9.29 -10.80 10.12
CA PHE A 153 10.00 -9.64 9.58
C PHE A 153 10.97 -9.00 10.58
N ASN A 154 10.78 -9.22 11.89
CA ASN A 154 11.64 -8.67 12.92
C ASN A 154 12.87 -9.57 13.21
N ASN A 155 12.91 -10.80 12.68
CA ASN A 155 13.95 -11.78 13.01
C ASN A 155 15.32 -11.47 12.39
N SER A 156 15.36 -10.77 11.25
CA SER A 156 16.62 -10.43 10.57
C SER A 156 16.64 -8.97 10.09
N PRO A 157 17.79 -8.27 10.14
CA PRO A 157 17.93 -6.90 9.66
C PRO A 157 17.49 -6.72 8.20
N GLN A 158 17.74 -7.71 7.34
CA GLN A 158 17.31 -7.65 5.94
C GLN A 158 15.78 -7.57 5.81
N PHE A 159 15.05 -8.32 6.64
CA PHE A 159 13.60 -8.28 6.62
C PHE A 159 13.05 -7.03 7.28
N GLN A 160 13.71 -6.52 8.34
CA GLN A 160 13.33 -5.23 8.93
C GLN A 160 13.48 -4.10 7.91
N LEU A 161 14.54 -4.13 7.10
CA LEU A 161 14.74 -3.19 6.00
C LEU A 161 13.63 -3.32 4.93
N MET A 162 13.35 -4.54 4.49
CA MET A 162 12.26 -4.81 3.53
C MET A 162 10.91 -4.35 4.07
N LYS A 163 10.62 -4.59 5.35
CA LYS A 163 9.40 -4.12 6.04
C LYS A 163 9.28 -2.61 5.99
N SER A 164 10.37 -1.89 6.24
CA SER A 164 10.41 -0.42 6.15
C SER A 164 10.11 0.06 4.72
N LEU A 165 10.79 -0.51 3.72
CA LEU A 165 10.56 -0.16 2.31
C LEU A 165 9.12 -0.47 1.85
N LEU A 166 8.57 -1.63 2.22
CA LEU A 166 7.21 -2.02 1.89
C LEU A 166 6.18 -1.14 2.60
N SER A 167 6.46 -0.72 3.84
CA SER A 167 5.60 0.20 4.59
C SER A 167 5.49 1.55 3.92
N ASP A 168 6.61 2.10 3.45
CA ASP A 168 6.62 3.39 2.73
C ASP A 168 5.94 3.30 1.36
N ALA A 169 6.10 2.16 0.67
CA ALA A 169 5.57 1.97 -0.68
C ALA A 169 4.06 1.79 -0.71
N PHE A 170 3.56 0.87 0.12
CA PHE A 170 2.15 0.48 0.15
C PHE A 170 1.34 1.28 1.18
N GLY A 171 2.00 1.94 2.12
CA GLY A 171 1.38 2.83 3.09
C GLY A 171 0.88 4.11 2.42
N THR A 172 -0.43 4.33 2.44
CA THR A 172 -1.00 5.58 1.92
C THR A 172 -0.86 6.69 2.96
N PRO A 173 -0.17 7.79 2.64
CA PRO A 173 0.06 8.83 3.61
C PRO A 173 -1.21 9.63 3.91
N MET A 174 -1.26 10.13 5.14
CA MET A 174 -2.43 10.82 5.66
C MET A 174 -2.56 12.22 5.04
N GLY A 175 -3.75 12.59 4.56
CA GLY A 175 -3.98 13.89 3.90
C GLY A 175 -3.52 13.97 2.44
N HIS A 176 -3.17 12.85 1.80
CA HIS A 176 -2.93 12.83 0.35
C HIS A 176 -4.22 13.22 -0.42
N PRO A 177 -4.16 14.04 -1.48
CA PRO A 177 -5.38 14.52 -2.17
C PRO A 177 -6.28 13.42 -2.74
N LYS A 178 -5.70 12.27 -3.10
CA LYS A 178 -6.42 11.09 -3.59
C LYS A 178 -6.74 10.06 -2.50
N SER A 179 -6.30 10.27 -1.26
CA SER A 179 -6.63 9.33 -0.18
C SER A 179 -8.01 9.61 0.38
N LYS A 180 -8.74 8.54 0.64
CA LYS A 180 -10.02 8.56 1.33
C LYS A 180 -9.79 8.32 2.83
N PRO A 181 -10.63 8.88 3.71
CA PRO A 181 -10.45 8.74 5.16
C PRO A 181 -10.73 7.32 5.69
N PHE A 182 -11.46 6.51 4.92
CA PHE A 182 -11.90 5.17 5.33
C PHE A 182 -10.81 4.10 5.12
N ASN A 183 -10.79 3.13 6.04
CA ASN A 183 -9.96 1.94 5.96
C ASN A 183 -10.85 0.76 5.56
N ASP A 184 -10.73 0.31 4.32
CA ASP A 184 -11.62 -0.71 3.71
C ASP A 184 -10.87 -2.01 3.38
N ARG A 185 -9.55 -2.01 3.56
CA ARG A 185 -8.70 -3.14 3.18
C ARG A 185 -7.50 -3.31 4.08
N VAL A 186 -7.03 -4.54 4.15
CA VAL A 186 -5.79 -4.94 4.83
C VAL A 186 -4.84 -5.53 3.80
N MET A 187 -3.63 -5.00 3.73
CA MET A 187 -2.54 -5.61 2.98
C MET A 187 -1.61 -6.33 3.95
N SER A 188 -1.57 -7.66 3.83
CA SER A 188 -0.80 -8.53 4.70
C SER A 188 0.45 -9.09 4.02
N PHE A 189 1.56 -9.11 4.74
CA PHE A 189 2.84 -9.64 4.33
C PHE A 189 3.27 -10.77 5.26
N PHE A 190 3.46 -11.98 4.72
CA PHE A 190 3.86 -13.17 5.47
C PHE A 190 5.21 -13.68 4.97
N VAL A 191 6.11 -14.04 5.89
CA VAL A 191 7.40 -14.64 5.51
C VAL A 191 7.32 -16.14 5.68
N VAL A 192 7.41 -16.89 4.58
CA VAL A 192 7.38 -18.36 4.59
C VAL A 192 8.52 -18.89 3.76
N LYS A 193 9.43 -19.65 4.38
CA LYS A 193 10.61 -20.25 3.71
C LYS A 193 11.39 -19.22 2.86
N ASN A 194 11.66 -18.05 3.45
CA ASN A 194 12.37 -16.92 2.82
C ASN A 194 11.61 -16.22 1.67
N ASN A 195 10.36 -16.60 1.40
CA ASN A 195 9.48 -15.92 0.44
C ASN A 195 8.50 -15.00 1.17
N ILE A 196 8.25 -13.83 0.59
CA ILE A 196 7.25 -12.89 1.08
C ILE A 196 5.95 -13.13 0.31
N TRP A 197 4.91 -13.56 1.01
CA TRP A 197 3.57 -13.69 0.48
C TRP A 197 2.78 -12.42 0.76
N VAL A 198 2.24 -11.81 -0.29
CA VAL A 198 1.43 -10.59 -0.20
C VAL A 198 -0.02 -10.94 -0.48
N ARG A 199 -0.92 -10.50 0.40
CA ARG A 199 -2.37 -10.67 0.23
C ARG A 199 -3.08 -9.37 0.54
N ASN A 200 -4.08 -9.03 -0.25
CA ASN A 200 -4.94 -7.87 -0.03
C ASN A 200 -6.35 -8.39 0.29
N TYR A 201 -6.85 -8.07 1.47
CA TYR A 201 -8.16 -8.49 1.98
C TYR A 201 -9.10 -7.30 2.09
N GLN A 202 -10.36 -7.49 1.75
CA GLN A 202 -11.42 -6.55 2.06
C GLN A 202 -11.80 -6.67 3.54
N ILE A 203 -12.08 -5.53 4.18
CA ILE A 203 -12.68 -5.50 5.51
C ILE A 203 -14.20 -5.54 5.32
N ILE A 204 -14.86 -6.52 5.93
CA ILE A 204 -16.31 -6.67 5.87
C ILE A 204 -16.82 -6.56 7.30
N ASP A 205 -17.80 -5.68 7.52
CA ASP A 205 -18.47 -5.59 8.81
C ASP A 205 -19.45 -6.75 8.99
N LYS A 206 -19.60 -7.21 10.23
CA LYS A 206 -20.42 -8.39 10.55
C LYS A 206 -21.90 -8.21 10.17
N SER A 207 -22.39 -6.97 10.09
CA SER A 207 -23.75 -6.66 9.61
C SER A 207 -23.98 -7.11 8.17
N ASP A 208 -22.95 -6.98 7.33
CA ASP A 208 -23.04 -7.16 5.89
C ASP A 208 -22.84 -8.62 5.48
N THR A 209 -22.41 -9.47 6.43
CA THR A 209 -22.24 -10.91 6.22
C THR A 209 -23.58 -11.62 6.01
N ASN A 210 -24.70 -11.04 6.46
CA ASN A 210 -26.05 -11.58 6.25
C ASN A 210 -26.66 -11.22 4.89
N ALA A 211 -25.96 -10.43 4.06
CA ALA A 211 -26.42 -9.97 2.76
C ALA A 211 -25.71 -10.67 1.57
N ILE A 212 -24.88 -11.68 1.85
CA ILE A 212 -24.14 -12.49 0.86
C ILE A 212 -24.66 -13.92 0.86
#